data_AF-A0A932T2S6-F1
#
_entry.id   AF-A0A932T2S6-F1
#
_cell.length_a   1.000
_cell.length_b   1.000
_cell.length_c   1.000
_cell.angle_alpha   90.00
_cell.angle_beta   90.00
_cell.angle_gamma   90.00
#
_symmetry.space_group_name_H-M   'P 1'
#
loop_
_entity.id
_entity.type
_entity.pdbx_description
1 polymer ?
#
loop_
_entity_poly.entity_id
_entity_poly.type
_entity_poly.pdbx_seq_one_letter_code
_entity_poly.pdbx_strand_id
1 'polypeptide(L)'
;MRGLDQDLTTVVLGEASRVPEICCSCGLATRRRILVKQWKPVGGDHPDAADDGQIGAFAMVFNALFGLFGGLFLHAFLKRSPHNRQWVCVPIMQCEACSENGPPQPLRVDFEYFTMRFVVHRNFQARVEDRGPDGG
;
A
#
# COMPACT_ATOMS: atom_id res chain seq x y z
N MET A 1 24.28 -5.69 24.98
CA MET A 1 22.84 -5.46 25.21
C MET A 1 22.52 -4.08 24.65
N ARG A 2 21.83 -4.00 23.49
CA ARG A 2 21.44 -2.70 22.91
C ARG A 2 20.39 -2.09 23.82
N GLY A 3 20.69 -0.94 24.43
CA GLY A 3 19.71 -0.20 25.22
C GLY A 3 18.47 0.06 24.36
N LEU A 4 17.30 -0.28 24.87
CA LEU A 4 16.04 0.16 24.29
C LEU A 4 16.09 1.69 24.26
N ASP A 5 16.09 2.26 23.06
CA ASP A 5 15.97 3.70 22.88
C ASP A 5 14.63 4.13 23.50
N GLN A 6 14.69 4.82 24.64
CA GLN A 6 13.52 5.16 25.45
C GLN A 6 12.62 6.19 24.76
N ASP A 7 13.14 6.84 23.72
CA ASP A 7 12.45 7.86 22.95
C ASP A 7 11.66 7.26 21.77
N LEU A 8 11.82 5.96 21.50
CA LEU A 8 11.11 5.27 20.43
C LEU A 8 9.92 4.46 20.96
N THR A 9 8.83 4.48 20.19
CA THR A 9 7.59 3.74 20.44
C THR A 9 6.97 3.33 19.10
N THR A 10 5.84 2.63 19.14
CA THR A 10 5.09 2.28 17.93
C THR A 10 3.73 2.95 17.87
N VAL A 11 3.31 3.37 16.68
CA VAL A 11 1.98 3.92 16.42
C VAL A 11 1.34 3.23 15.23
N VAL A 12 0.03 3.06 15.25
CA VAL A 12 -0.76 2.58 14.11
C VAL A 12 -1.48 3.76 13.48
N LEU A 13 -1.29 3.93 12.18
CA LEU A 13 -1.86 5.03 11.40
C LEU A 13 -2.57 4.45 10.16
N GLY A 14 -3.75 4.98 9.86
CA GLY A 14 -4.50 4.74 8.63
C GLY A 14 -4.55 5.98 7.74
N GLU A 15 -5.18 5.86 6.58
CA GLU A 15 -5.28 6.95 5.59
C GLU A 15 -5.94 8.22 6.16
N ALA A 16 -6.97 8.04 6.98
CA ALA A 16 -7.73 9.13 7.61
C ALA A 16 -7.19 9.56 8.98
N SER A 17 -6.06 8.99 9.45
CA SER A 17 -5.51 9.34 10.76
C SER A 17 -5.07 10.81 10.80
N ARG A 18 -5.47 11.51 11.88
CA ARG A 18 -4.98 12.85 12.18
C ARG A 18 -3.53 12.74 12.67
N VAL A 19 -2.59 13.29 11.91
CA VAL A 19 -1.17 13.28 12.26
C VAL A 19 -0.72 14.61 12.86
N PRO A 20 0.08 14.60 13.93
CA PRO A 20 0.53 15.81 14.57
C PRO A 20 1.62 16.52 13.78
N GLU A 21 1.65 17.86 13.82
CA GLU A 21 2.69 18.72 13.19
C GLU A 21 4.07 18.64 13.87
N ILE A 22 4.53 17.43 14.15
CA ILE A 22 5.87 17.12 14.66
C ILE A 22 6.44 15.94 13.88
N CYS A 23 7.76 15.88 13.73
CA CYS A 23 8.45 14.84 12.99
C CYS A 23 8.29 13.50 13.71
N CYS A 24 7.93 12.46 12.96
CA CYS A 24 7.76 11.11 13.47
C CYS A 24 9.07 10.50 13.98
N SER A 25 10.24 10.97 13.53
CA SER A 25 11.53 10.40 13.90
C SER A 25 12.20 11.14 15.06
N CYS A 26 12.22 12.48 15.06
CA CYS A 26 12.94 13.27 16.05
C CYS A 26 12.05 14.11 16.99
N GLY A 27 10.72 14.10 16.80
CA GLY A 27 9.78 14.84 17.65
C GLY A 27 9.78 16.37 17.49
N LEU A 28 10.65 16.94 16.64
CA LEU A 28 10.68 18.39 16.37
C LEU A 28 9.49 18.86 15.53
N ALA A 29 9.05 20.10 15.70
CA ALA A 29 7.95 20.68 14.92
C ALA A 29 8.21 20.60 13.41
N THR A 30 7.21 20.16 12.64
CA THR A 30 7.29 20.13 11.18
C THR A 30 5.91 20.16 10.55
N ARG A 31 5.83 20.82 9.39
CA ARG A 31 4.64 20.83 8.52
C ARG A 31 4.80 19.93 7.29
N ARG A 32 5.95 19.27 7.15
CA ARG A 32 6.20 18.42 6.00
C ARG A 32 5.50 17.08 6.18
N ARG A 33 4.44 16.91 5.39
CA ARG A 33 3.65 15.70 5.28
C ARG A 33 4.16 14.85 4.14
N ILE A 34 4.37 13.56 4.40
CA ILE A 34 4.71 12.56 3.40
C ILE A 34 3.66 11.45 3.38
N LEU A 35 3.58 10.74 2.27
CA LEU A 35 2.67 9.61 2.09
C LEU A 35 3.50 8.33 1.98
N VAL A 36 3.32 7.43 2.94
CA VAL A 36 3.91 6.09 2.89
C VAL A 36 2.93 5.17 2.16
N LYS A 37 3.37 4.61 1.03
CA LYS A 37 2.56 3.74 0.18
C LYS A 37 3.09 2.32 0.23
N GLN A 38 2.20 1.37 0.44
CA GLN A 38 2.48 -0.06 0.40
C GLN A 38 1.45 -0.75 -0.48
N TRP A 39 1.84 -1.83 -1.15
CA TRP A 39 0.95 -2.57 -2.04
C TRP A 39 1.17 -4.08 -1.91
N LYS A 40 0.12 -4.84 -2.16
CA LYS A 40 0.20 -6.29 -2.36
C LYS A 40 -0.58 -6.70 -3.61
N PRO A 41 -0.18 -7.76 -4.32
CA PRO A 41 -1.03 -8.36 -5.33
C PRO A 41 -2.31 -8.88 -4.66
N VAL A 42 -3.46 -8.67 -5.29
CA VAL A 42 -4.71 -9.31 -4.89
C VAL A 42 -4.74 -10.66 -5.59
N GLY A 43 -4.78 -11.75 -4.81
CA GLY A 43 -4.82 -13.11 -5.34
C GLY A 43 -6.01 -13.29 -6.28
N GLY A 44 -5.67 -13.46 -7.55
CA GLY A 44 -6.56 -13.65 -8.69
C GLY A 44 -5.65 -13.87 -9.89
N ASP A 45 -5.38 -15.14 -10.16
CA ASP A 45 -4.50 -15.70 -11.18
C ASP A 45 -2.98 -15.58 -10.92
N HIS A 46 -2.44 -16.61 -10.28
CA HIS A 46 -1.14 -17.14 -10.71
C HIS A 46 -1.32 -17.64 -12.15
N PRO A 47 -0.64 -17.08 -13.17
CA PRO A 47 -0.10 -17.97 -14.18
C PRO A 47 1.10 -18.63 -13.52
N ASP A 48 0.97 -19.93 -13.29
CA ASP A 48 2.07 -20.79 -12.93
C ASP A 48 3.30 -20.47 -13.80
N ALA A 49 4.45 -20.40 -13.16
CA ALA A 49 5.68 -20.71 -13.83
C ALA A 49 5.63 -22.20 -14.24
N ALA A 50 5.30 -22.46 -15.50
CA ALA A 50 5.53 -23.69 -16.24
C ALA A 50 5.44 -23.30 -17.72
N ASP A 51 6.56 -23.03 -18.39
CA ASP A 51 7.41 -24.01 -19.08
C ASP A 51 6.69 -24.80 -20.19
N ASP A 52 7.34 -24.78 -21.36
CA ASP A 52 7.17 -25.60 -22.56
C ASP A 52 5.84 -25.63 -23.35
N GLY A 53 5.95 -25.12 -24.58
CA GLY A 53 5.78 -25.91 -25.79
C GLY A 53 4.53 -26.79 -25.94
N GLN A 54 3.80 -26.54 -27.03
CA GLN A 54 3.09 -27.58 -27.81
C GLN A 54 1.66 -27.95 -27.36
N ILE A 55 0.72 -26.99 -27.35
CA ILE A 55 -0.71 -27.31 -27.58
C ILE A 55 -1.34 -26.27 -28.51
N GLY A 56 -0.87 -26.25 -29.75
CA GLY A 56 -1.44 -25.44 -30.83
C GLY A 56 -1.77 -26.33 -32.02
N ALA A 57 -2.87 -27.09 -31.97
CA ALA A 57 -3.33 -27.80 -33.17
C ALA A 57 -4.81 -28.28 -33.21
N PHE A 58 -5.64 -28.10 -32.17
CA PHE A 58 -6.98 -28.73 -32.17
C PHE A 58 -8.20 -27.80 -32.04
N ALA A 59 -8.02 -26.48 -32.15
CA ALA A 59 -9.14 -25.51 -32.02
C ALA A 59 -9.49 -24.73 -33.32
N MET A 60 -9.04 -25.19 -34.50
CA MET A 60 -9.14 -24.40 -35.74
C MET A 60 -10.31 -24.73 -36.70
N VAL A 61 -11.30 -25.55 -36.33
CA VAL A 61 -12.38 -25.92 -37.28
C VAL A 61 -13.77 -25.38 -36.93
N PHE A 62 -14.04 -24.94 -35.70
CA PHE A 62 -15.38 -24.46 -35.32
C PHE A 62 -15.58 -22.93 -35.36
N ASN A 63 -14.57 -22.15 -35.76
CA ASN A 63 -14.61 -20.67 -35.70
C ASN A 63 -14.84 -19.97 -37.05
N ALA A 64 -15.12 -20.71 -38.13
CA ALA A 64 -15.24 -20.12 -39.47
C ALA A 64 -16.66 -19.67 -39.86
N LEU A 65 -17.72 -20.08 -39.14
CA LEU A 65 -19.11 -19.81 -39.57
C LEU A 65 -19.92 -18.86 -38.68
N PHE A 66 -19.44 -18.52 -37.48
CA PHE A 66 -20.12 -17.54 -36.59
C PHE A 66 -19.24 -16.34 -36.17
N GLY A 67 -17.99 -16.29 -36.63
CA GLY A 67 -16.98 -15.32 -36.15
C GLY A 67 -17.06 -13.90 -36.71
N LEU A 68 -17.93 -13.63 -37.69
CA LEU A 68 -17.91 -12.34 -38.42
C LEU A 68 -18.85 -11.25 -37.89
N PHE A 69 -19.75 -11.56 -36.94
CA PHE A 69 -20.61 -10.54 -36.31
C PHE A 69 -20.60 -10.50 -34.77
N GLY A 70 -20.05 -11.52 -34.08
CA GLY A 70 -20.04 -11.56 -32.61
C GLY A 70 -18.68 -11.30 -31.93
N GLY A 71 -17.56 -11.47 -32.65
CA GLY A 71 -16.23 -11.57 -32.04
C GLY A 71 -15.58 -10.23 -31.63
N LEU A 72 -15.98 -9.12 -32.25
CA LEU A 72 -15.36 -7.81 -31.96
C LEU A 72 -15.92 -7.14 -30.71
N PHE A 73 -17.12 -7.51 -30.25
CA PHE A 73 -17.71 -6.94 -29.04
C PHE A 73 -17.15 -7.56 -27.74
N LEU A 74 -16.80 -8.85 -27.77
CA LEU A 74 -16.33 -9.54 -26.57
C LEU A 74 -14.86 -9.21 -26.24
N HIS A 75 -14.03 -8.97 -27.26
CA HIS A 75 -12.61 -8.66 -27.05
C HIS A 75 -12.36 -7.21 -26.59
N ALA A 76 -13.33 -6.31 -26.79
CA ALA A 76 -13.29 -4.94 -26.29
C ALA A 76 -13.75 -4.82 -24.83
N PHE A 77 -14.69 -5.66 -24.39
CA PHE A 77 -15.19 -5.66 -23.00
C PHE A 77 -14.27 -6.36 -21.99
N LEU A 78 -13.35 -7.20 -22.45
CA LEU A 78 -12.36 -7.89 -21.61
C LEU A 78 -11.09 -7.06 -21.32
N LYS A 79 -10.98 -5.82 -21.84
CA LYS A 79 -10.00 -4.83 -21.34
C LYS A 79 -10.49 -4.19 -20.04
N ARG A 80 -10.89 -4.99 -19.06
CA ARG A 80 -11.08 -4.51 -17.69
C ARG A 80 -9.69 -4.45 -17.05
N SER A 81 -9.21 -3.22 -16.90
CA SER A 81 -7.89 -2.82 -16.40
C SER A 81 -7.26 -3.81 -15.40
N PRO A 82 -5.99 -4.24 -15.58
CA PRO A 82 -5.32 -5.13 -14.63
C PRO A 82 -4.84 -4.32 -13.43
N HIS A 83 -5.76 -3.88 -12.58
CA HIS A 83 -5.44 -3.35 -11.25
C HIS A 83 -5.69 -4.41 -10.17
N ASN A 84 -5.09 -5.60 -10.31
CA ASN A 84 -5.05 -6.64 -9.26
C ASN A 84 -4.05 -6.27 -8.14
N ARG A 85 -4.04 -5.01 -7.69
CA ARG A 85 -3.16 -4.52 -6.62
C ARG A 85 -4.00 -3.80 -5.57
N GLN A 86 -3.90 -4.27 -4.34
CA GLN A 86 -4.42 -3.56 -3.18
C GLN A 86 -3.31 -2.66 -2.65
N TRP A 87 -3.62 -1.40 -2.41
CA TRP A 87 -2.68 -0.41 -1.90
C TRP A 87 -3.20 0.22 -0.62
N VAL A 88 -2.28 0.59 0.26
CA VAL A 88 -2.53 1.34 1.49
C VAL A 88 -1.63 2.56 1.46
N CYS A 89 -2.20 3.74 1.73
CA CYS A 89 -1.50 5.01 1.73
C CYS A 89 -1.74 5.70 3.07
N VAL A 90 -0.68 5.91 3.84
CA VAL A 90 -0.78 6.50 5.18
C VAL A 90 -0.02 7.81 5.23
N PRO A 91 -0.65 8.91 5.66
CA PRO A 91 0.05 10.16 5.92
C PRO A 91 0.91 10.06 7.18
N ILE A 92 2.10 10.64 7.15
CA ILE A 92 2.95 10.82 8.33
C ILE A 92 3.80 12.09 8.18
N MET A 93 4.19 12.71 9.30
CA MET A 93 4.96 13.95 9.28
C MET A 93 6.45 13.65 9.48
N GLN A 94 7.32 14.19 8.62
CA GLN A 94 8.77 13.96 8.68
C GLN A 94 9.51 15.24 8.29
N CYS A 95 10.40 15.72 9.16
CA CYS A 95 11.20 16.90 8.86
C CYS A 95 12.22 16.63 7.73
N GLU A 96 12.78 17.70 7.19
CA GLU A 96 13.75 17.64 6.08
C GLU A 96 14.99 16.80 6.45
N ALA A 97 15.65 17.14 7.56
CA ALA A 97 16.83 16.43 8.05
C ALA A 97 16.59 14.92 8.22
N CYS A 98 15.45 14.51 8.79
CA CYS A 98 15.18 13.08 8.97
C CYS A 98 14.88 12.36 7.64
N SER A 99 14.43 13.07 6.61
CA SER A 99 14.13 12.46 5.31
C SER A 99 15.34 12.20 4.44
N GLU A 100 16.50 12.77 4.79
CA GLU A 100 17.77 12.40 4.17
C GLU A 100 18.07 10.90 4.38
N ASN A 101 17.55 10.32 5.47
CA ASN A 101 17.62 8.89 5.76
C ASN A 101 16.52 8.06 5.05
N GLY A 102 15.69 8.70 4.23
CA GLY A 102 14.55 8.08 3.56
C GLY A 102 13.23 8.16 4.33
N PRO A 103 12.13 7.69 3.72
CA PRO A 103 10.82 7.65 4.36
C PRO A 103 10.79 6.61 5.50
N PRO A 104 9.96 6.83 6.54
CA PRO A 104 9.79 5.87 7.62
C PRO A 104 9.21 4.56 7.07
N GLN A 105 9.87 3.45 7.39
CA GLN A 105 9.42 2.13 6.97
C GLN A 105 8.41 1.57 7.99
N PRO A 106 7.26 1.04 7.53
CA PRO A 106 6.30 0.42 8.42
C PRO A 106 6.83 -0.94 8.90
N LEU A 107 6.68 -1.22 10.19
CA LEU A 107 6.94 -2.55 10.78
C LEU A 107 5.94 -3.60 10.29
N ARG A 108 4.70 -3.17 10.05
CA ARG A 108 3.60 -4.02 9.60
C ARG A 108 2.63 -3.20 8.77
N VAL A 109 2.10 -3.82 7.72
CA VAL A 109 1.03 -3.29 6.87
C VAL A 109 -0.19 -4.17 7.06
N ASP A 110 -1.30 -3.57 7.44
CA ASP A 110 -2.59 -4.23 7.50
C ASP A 110 -3.44 -3.77 6.33
N PHE A 111 -3.51 -4.62 5.31
CA PHE A 111 -4.29 -4.33 4.10
C PHE A 111 -5.79 -4.51 4.31
N GLU A 112 -6.24 -5.24 5.34
CA GLU A 112 -7.66 -5.42 5.63
C GLU A 112 -8.23 -4.15 6.26
N TYR A 113 -7.51 -3.59 7.22
CA TYR A 113 -7.91 -2.36 7.93
C TYR A 113 -7.32 -1.08 7.32
N PHE A 114 -6.58 -1.17 6.21
CA PHE A 114 -5.88 -0.03 5.57
C PHE A 114 -5.01 0.78 6.55
N THR A 115 -4.28 0.09 7.42
CA THR A 115 -3.38 0.71 8.42
C THR A 115 -1.94 0.25 8.28
N MET A 116 -1.02 1.05 8.82
CA MET A 116 0.40 0.75 8.92
C MET A 116 0.89 1.02 10.34
N ARG A 117 1.79 0.16 10.83
CA ARG A 117 2.48 0.36 12.11
C ARG A 117 3.88 0.92 11.88
N PHE A 118 4.23 2.00 12.55
CA PHE A 118 5.54 2.65 12.45
C PHE A 118 6.27 2.68 13.79
N VAL A 119 7.60 2.66 13.76
CA VAL A 119 8.42 3.11 14.89
C VAL A 119 8.55 4.63 14.80
N VAL A 120 8.17 5.32 15.86
CA VAL A 120 8.15 6.78 15.92
C VAL A 120 8.67 7.27 17.26
N HIS A 121 8.96 8.56 17.34
CA HIS A 121 9.29 9.24 18.57
C HIS A 121 8.11 9.23 19.55
N ARG A 122 8.36 9.05 20.85
CA ARG A 122 7.34 8.95 21.90
C ARG A 122 6.37 10.13 21.92
N ASN A 123 6.89 11.35 21.80
CA ASN A 123 6.08 12.57 21.69
C ASN A 123 5.14 12.57 20.47
N PHE A 124 5.50 11.88 19.38
CA PHE A 124 4.62 11.73 18.22
C PHE A 124 3.40 10.87 18.56
N GLN A 125 3.61 9.72 19.19
CA GLN A 125 2.53 8.83 19.63
C GLN A 125 1.59 9.53 20.60
N ALA A 126 2.12 10.18 21.63
CA ALA A 126 1.30 10.87 22.64
C ALA A 126 0.31 11.86 21.99
N ARG A 127 0.77 12.64 21.00
CA ARG A 127 -0.08 13.61 20.29
C ARG A 127 -1.07 12.98 19.29
N VAL A 128 -0.81 11.76 18.84
CA VAL A 128 -1.79 11.00 18.04
C VAL A 128 -2.92 10.50 18.94
N GLU A 129 -2.58 9.99 20.13
CA GLU A 129 -3.53 9.49 21.12
C GLU A 129 -4.42 10.60 21.70
N ASP A 130 -3.83 11.75 22.04
CA ASP A 130 -4.58 12.94 22.49
C ASP A 130 -5.59 13.46 21.46
N ARG A 131 -5.40 13.11 20.18
CA ARG A 131 -6.23 13.54 19.05
C ARG A 131 -7.11 12.42 18.52
N GLY A 132 -7.41 11.43 19.38
CA GLY A 132 -8.25 10.28 19.08
C GLY A 132 -9.53 10.62 18.31
N PRO A 133 -10.17 9.60 17.70
CA PRO A 133 -11.18 9.78 16.66
C PRO A 133 -12.37 10.68 17.03
N ASP A 134 -12.59 10.93 18.32
CA ASP A 134 -13.76 11.64 18.87
C ASP A 134 -13.42 12.98 19.58
N GLY A 135 -12.21 13.52 19.43
CA GLY A 135 -11.78 14.74 20.12
C GLY A 135 -12.28 16.04 19.46
N GLY A 136 -13.53 16.43 19.75
CA GLY A 136 -14.12 17.77 19.53
C GLY A 136 -15.41 17.78 18.72
#